data_AF-A0A3N0XHK2-F1
#
_entry.id   AF-A0A3N0XHK2-F1
#
_cell.length_a   1.000
_cell.length_b   1.000
_cell.length_c   1.000
_cell.angle_alpha   90.00
_cell.angle_beta   90.00
_cell.angle_gamma   90.00
#
_symmetry.space_group_name_H-M   'P 1'
#
loop_
_entity.id
_entity.type
_entity.pdbx_description
1 polymer ?
#
loop_
_entity_poly.entity_id
_entity_poly.type
_entity_poly.pdbx_seq_one_letter_code
_entity_poly.pdbx_strand_id
1 'polypeptide(L)'
;MSSSTSPMIAATVKPQHKQGPEPPGRDADSSSLGKSAKREQSKQQTNTQQCPQALFRKLEETKLCITDVYEEVGKFKVKMLQQKEDSFFGYHTKQLMNKQVLPQRSKQQKDFLKLYDSVIAYIDKWFDFSSENMMMKLKLISLHEELSFTDLEQVAVFLKMTETESMNQL
;
A
#
# COMPACT_ATOMS: atom_id res chain seq x y z
N MET A 1 -63.32 -38.63 4.17
CA MET A 1 -62.73 -39.90 3.70
C MET A 1 -61.65 -39.50 2.72
N SER A 2 -60.37 -39.43 3.12
CA SER A 2 -59.43 -40.56 3.31
C SER A 2 -59.08 -41.20 1.95
N SER A 3 -57.82 -41.32 1.52
CA SER A 3 -56.53 -41.08 2.19
C SER A 3 -55.46 -40.54 1.22
N SER A 4 -54.49 -39.81 1.77
CA SER A 4 -53.21 -39.49 1.13
C SER A 4 -52.18 -40.59 1.42
N THR A 5 -51.23 -40.82 0.50
CA THR A 5 -49.78 -40.96 0.83
C THR A 5 -48.87 -41.00 -0.41
N SER A 6 -47.75 -40.29 -0.33
CA SER A 6 -46.45 -40.69 -0.90
C SER A 6 -45.49 -40.93 0.27
N PRO A 7 -44.40 -41.72 0.10
CA PRO A 7 -43.07 -41.12 0.30
C PRO A 7 -41.92 -41.74 -0.53
N MET A 8 -40.74 -41.12 -0.38
CA MET A 8 -39.42 -41.51 -0.90
C MET A 8 -38.72 -42.59 -0.02
N ILE A 9 -37.48 -42.99 -0.37
CA ILE A 9 -36.24 -43.03 0.48
C ILE A 9 -35.31 -44.25 0.21
N ALA A 10 -34.00 -43.96 -0.02
CA ALA A 10 -32.76 -44.76 0.24
C ALA A 10 -32.53 -46.18 -0.37
N ALA A 11 -31.31 -46.75 -0.43
CA ALA A 11 -29.92 -46.24 -0.58
C ALA A 11 -28.92 -47.43 -0.69
N THR A 12 -27.76 -47.24 -1.36
CA THR A 12 -26.46 -47.96 -1.15
C THR A 12 -26.43 -49.48 -1.46
N VAL A 13 -25.45 -50.07 -2.15
CA VAL A 13 -24.12 -50.51 -1.68
C VAL A 13 -23.21 -50.87 -2.87
N LYS A 14 -21.90 -50.63 -2.75
CA LYS A 14 -20.82 -51.11 -3.64
C LYS A 14 -19.88 -52.04 -2.83
N PRO A 15 -19.25 -53.05 -3.45
CA PRO A 15 -17.89 -53.43 -3.03
C PRO A 15 -16.86 -53.45 -4.19
N GLN A 16 -15.57 -53.48 -3.83
CA GLN A 16 -14.38 -53.53 -4.70
C GLN A 16 -13.55 -54.82 -4.51
N HIS A 17 -12.36 -54.88 -5.14
CA HIS A 17 -11.15 -55.70 -4.83
C HIS A 17 -11.11 -57.14 -5.45
N LYS A 18 -9.98 -57.75 -5.92
CA LYS A 18 -8.49 -57.56 -5.84
C LYS A 18 -7.81 -58.03 -7.18
N GLN A 19 -6.80 -57.36 -7.78
CA GLN A 19 -5.30 -57.46 -7.69
C GLN A 19 -4.56 -58.79 -8.07
N GLY A 20 -3.80 -58.75 -9.21
CA GLY A 20 -2.46 -59.36 -9.49
C GLY A 20 -2.31 -60.87 -9.80
N PRO A 21 -1.19 -61.37 -10.41
CA PRO A 21 0.01 -60.68 -10.95
C PRO A 21 0.42 -61.03 -12.43
N GLU A 22 1.52 -60.41 -12.89
CA GLU A 22 2.25 -60.51 -14.20
C GLU A 22 3.36 -61.61 -14.17
N PRO A 23 4.38 -61.73 -15.08
CA PRO A 23 4.69 -61.12 -16.41
C PRO A 23 4.93 -62.24 -17.47
N PRO A 24 5.86 -62.23 -18.47
CA PRO A 24 6.59 -61.15 -19.20
C PRO A 24 6.56 -61.30 -20.75
N GLY A 25 7.21 -60.36 -21.50
CA GLY A 25 7.84 -60.69 -22.79
C GLY A 25 8.06 -59.58 -23.86
N ARG A 26 9.26 -58.96 -23.82
CA ARG A 26 10.01 -58.28 -24.93
C ARG A 26 9.83 -56.77 -25.17
N ASP A 27 10.98 -56.19 -25.53
CA ASP A 27 11.37 -54.80 -25.43
C ASP A 27 11.22 -54.01 -26.75
N ALA A 28 11.05 -52.69 -26.65
CA ALA A 28 11.58 -51.72 -27.62
C ALA A 28 11.56 -50.29 -27.03
N ASP A 29 12.75 -49.70 -26.81
CA ASP A 29 12.91 -48.29 -26.43
C ASP A 29 12.51 -47.33 -27.58
N SER A 30 11.80 -46.23 -27.27
CA SER A 30 12.01 -44.94 -27.95
C SER A 30 11.32 -43.74 -27.26
N SER A 31 12.14 -42.91 -26.60
CA SER A 31 12.12 -41.44 -26.67
C SER A 31 10.77 -40.69 -26.86
N SER A 32 10.33 -39.98 -25.82
CA SER A 32 10.67 -38.54 -25.70
C SER A 32 10.09 -37.86 -24.45
N LEU A 33 10.88 -36.97 -23.83
CA LEU A 33 10.46 -36.16 -22.69
C LEU A 33 9.39 -35.13 -23.08
N GLY A 34 8.42 -34.91 -22.19
CA GLY A 34 7.38 -33.91 -22.36
C GLY A 34 7.88 -32.46 -22.30
N LYS A 35 7.01 -31.53 -22.73
CA LYS A 35 7.15 -30.08 -22.49
C LYS A 35 5.86 -29.54 -21.91
N SER A 36 5.88 -29.23 -20.62
CA SER A 36 4.76 -28.61 -19.91
C SER A 36 4.42 -27.24 -20.51
N ALA A 37 3.17 -27.05 -20.92
CA ALA A 37 2.67 -25.76 -21.39
C ALA A 37 2.60 -24.75 -20.23
N LYS A 38 3.62 -23.88 -20.17
CA LYS A 38 3.74 -22.78 -19.22
C LYS A 38 2.67 -21.71 -19.53
N ARG A 39 1.66 -21.55 -18.67
CA ARG A 39 0.74 -20.40 -18.74
C ARG A 39 0.50 -19.73 -17.39
N GLU A 40 1.25 -18.65 -17.18
CA GLU A 40 0.81 -17.41 -16.55
C GLU A 40 0.09 -17.50 -15.19
N GLN A 41 0.87 -17.66 -14.11
CA GLN A 41 0.45 -17.13 -12.82
C GLN A 41 0.40 -15.59 -12.91
N SER A 42 -0.81 -15.04 -12.87
CA SER A 42 -1.05 -13.61 -12.76
C SER A 42 -0.45 -13.09 -11.44
N LYS A 43 0.67 -12.37 -11.52
CA LYS A 43 1.23 -11.64 -10.38
C LYS A 43 0.30 -10.46 -10.06
N GLN A 44 -0.65 -10.67 -9.15
CA GLN A 44 -1.32 -9.56 -8.48
C GLN A 44 -0.30 -8.81 -7.64
N GLN A 45 0.23 -7.72 -8.21
CA GLN A 45 1.08 -6.78 -7.51
C GLN A 45 0.20 -5.97 -6.55
N THR A 46 0.19 -6.37 -5.28
CA THR A 46 -0.54 -5.72 -4.19
C THR A 46 0.00 -4.32 -3.94
N ASN A 47 -0.55 -3.33 -4.65
CA ASN A 47 -0.29 -1.92 -4.40
C ASN A 47 -1.03 -1.49 -3.12
N THR A 48 -0.30 -1.45 -2.00
CA THR A 48 -0.85 -1.12 -0.68
C THR A 48 -1.39 0.31 -0.65
N GLN A 49 -2.71 0.40 -0.65
CA GLN A 49 -3.48 1.62 -0.78
C GLN A 49 -3.57 2.35 0.57
N GLN A 50 -2.51 3.09 0.95
CA GLN A 50 -2.53 3.94 2.14
C GLN A 50 -3.61 5.03 2.03
N CYS A 51 -4.66 4.85 2.83
CA CYS A 51 -5.61 5.87 3.21
C CYS A 51 -4.91 6.98 4.01
N PRO A 52 -5.33 8.26 3.95
CA PRO A 52 -4.82 9.32 4.83
C PRO A 52 -4.84 8.92 6.32
N GLN A 53 -5.92 8.30 6.80
CA GLN A 53 -6.01 7.79 8.18
C GLN A 53 -5.01 6.66 8.49
N ALA A 54 -4.53 5.93 7.48
CA ALA A 54 -3.48 4.92 7.65
C ALA A 54 -2.08 5.53 7.65
N LEU A 55 -1.91 6.76 7.12
CA LEU A 55 -0.68 7.52 7.28
C LEU A 55 -0.65 8.21 8.66
N PHE A 56 -1.76 8.78 9.12
CA PHE A 56 -1.87 9.28 10.50
C PHE A 56 -1.74 8.18 11.57
N ARG A 57 -2.39 7.01 11.41
CA ARG A 57 -2.14 5.88 12.32
C ARG A 57 -0.70 5.36 12.24
N LYS A 58 -0.06 5.36 11.06
CA LYS A 58 1.37 5.07 11.00
C LYS A 58 2.22 6.12 11.73
N LEU A 59 1.88 7.41 11.67
CA LEU A 59 2.55 8.45 12.46
C LEU A 59 2.35 8.25 13.98
N GLU A 60 1.20 7.69 14.40
CA GLU A 60 0.88 7.38 15.80
C GLU A 60 1.52 6.07 16.31
N GLU A 61 1.60 5.02 15.48
CA GLU A 61 2.05 3.67 15.86
C GLU A 61 3.53 3.40 15.50
N THR A 62 4.11 4.13 14.54
CA THR A 62 5.52 3.97 14.14
C THR A 62 6.39 4.93 14.93
N LYS A 63 7.59 4.49 15.33
CA LYS A 63 8.67 5.37 15.80
C LYS A 63 9.20 6.22 14.63
N LEU A 64 8.40 7.14 14.12
CA LEU A 64 8.80 8.04 13.05
C LEU A 64 9.74 9.09 13.62
N CYS A 65 10.98 9.17 13.14
CA CYS A 65 11.88 10.20 13.60
C CYS A 65 11.45 11.55 13.01
N ILE A 66 11.72 12.66 13.70
CA ILE A 66 11.45 14.01 13.18
C ILE A 66 12.17 14.28 11.84
N THR A 67 13.26 13.57 11.58
CA THR A 67 14.01 13.57 10.33
C THR A 67 13.27 12.93 9.15
N ASP A 68 12.32 12.03 9.44
CA ASP A 68 11.57 11.28 8.42
C ASP A 68 10.25 11.98 8.06
N VAL A 69 9.73 12.85 8.95
CA VAL A 69 8.46 13.58 8.78
C VAL A 69 8.42 14.37 7.48
N TYR A 70 9.50 15.08 7.15
CA TYR A 70 9.59 15.87 5.91
C TYR A 70 9.38 15.01 4.66
N GLU A 71 10.02 13.84 4.62
CA GLU A 71 9.94 12.95 3.46
C GLU A 71 8.58 12.25 3.38
N GLU A 72 8.02 11.81 4.51
CA GLU A 72 6.70 11.16 4.54
C GLU A 72 5.54 12.11 4.21
N VAL A 73 5.59 13.37 4.68
CA VAL A 73 4.60 14.39 4.29
C VAL A 73 4.75 14.76 2.80
N GLY A 74 5.99 14.82 2.27
CA GLY A 74 6.25 14.98 0.84
C GLY A 74 5.68 13.84 -0.01
N LYS A 75 5.97 12.58 0.35
CA LYS A 75 5.41 11.37 -0.28
C LYS A 75 3.87 11.38 -0.23
N PHE A 76 3.29 11.79 0.88
CA PHE A 76 1.83 11.89 1.02
C PHE A 76 1.24 12.93 0.07
N LYS A 77 1.81 14.13 -0.01
CA LYS A 77 1.40 15.19 -0.96
C LYS A 77 1.44 14.70 -2.41
N VAL A 78 2.55 14.10 -2.84
CA VAL A 78 2.71 13.54 -4.19
C VAL A 78 1.65 12.46 -4.46
N LYS A 79 1.37 11.59 -3.48
CA LYS A 79 0.33 10.55 -3.59
C LYS A 79 -1.08 11.12 -3.70
N MET A 80 -1.38 12.23 -3.03
CA MET A 80 -2.67 12.94 -3.18
C MET A 80 -2.81 13.62 -4.55
N LEU A 81 -1.74 14.24 -5.05
CA LEU A 81 -1.70 14.83 -6.40
C LEU A 81 -1.94 13.78 -7.49
N GLN A 82 -1.21 12.66 -7.45
CA GLN A 82 -1.38 11.57 -8.42
C GLN A 82 -2.80 10.98 -8.36
N GLN A 83 -3.34 10.73 -7.16
CA GLN A 83 -4.70 10.20 -7.03
C GLN A 83 -5.77 11.16 -7.59
N LYS A 84 -5.57 12.47 -7.47
CA LYS A 84 -6.44 13.48 -8.08
C LYS A 84 -6.38 13.40 -9.61
N GLU A 85 -5.18 13.35 -10.18
CA GLU A 85 -4.96 13.24 -11.64
C GLU A 85 -5.58 11.96 -12.22
N ASP A 86 -5.32 10.82 -11.58
CA ASP A 86 -5.85 9.50 -11.95
C ASP A 86 -7.39 9.37 -11.78
N SER A 87 -8.06 10.38 -11.20
CA SER A 87 -9.44 10.28 -10.70
C SER A 87 -9.64 9.01 -9.85
N PHE A 88 -8.66 8.76 -8.98
CA PHE A 88 -8.65 7.64 -8.07
C PHE A 88 -9.40 7.99 -6.79
N PHE A 89 -10.55 7.34 -6.55
CA PHE A 89 -11.41 7.64 -5.38
C PHE A 89 -11.50 6.52 -4.33
N GLY A 90 -10.73 5.43 -4.51
CA GLY A 90 -10.91 4.20 -3.73
C GLY A 90 -11.95 3.25 -4.30
N TYR A 91 -11.79 1.94 -4.02
CA TYR A 91 -12.69 0.89 -4.51
C TYR A 91 -14.14 1.07 -4.04
N HIS A 92 -14.36 1.26 -2.74
CA HIS A 92 -15.70 1.43 -2.17
C HIS A 92 -16.43 2.66 -2.72
N THR A 93 -15.72 3.78 -2.91
CA THR A 93 -16.28 4.99 -3.51
C THR A 93 -16.70 4.76 -4.95
N LYS A 94 -15.84 4.14 -5.78
CA LYS A 94 -16.20 3.79 -7.17
C LYS A 94 -17.43 2.86 -7.20
N GLN A 95 -17.52 1.89 -6.30
CA GLN A 95 -18.69 1.01 -6.19
C GLN A 95 -19.98 1.75 -5.74
N LEU A 96 -19.87 2.77 -4.88
CA LEU A 96 -21.01 3.59 -4.47
C LEU A 96 -21.47 4.53 -5.60
N MET A 97 -20.54 5.24 -6.24
CA MET A 97 -20.78 6.09 -7.42
C MET A 97 -21.39 5.30 -8.58
N ASN A 98 -21.01 4.02 -8.75
CA ASN A 98 -21.50 3.21 -9.84
C ASN A 98 -22.99 2.85 -9.76
N LYS A 99 -23.60 2.97 -8.58
CA LYS A 99 -25.04 2.77 -8.35
C LYS A 99 -25.89 4.01 -8.66
N GLN A 100 -25.26 5.13 -9.02
CA GLN A 100 -25.91 6.44 -9.18
C GLN A 100 -26.17 6.75 -10.66
N VAL A 101 -27.24 7.50 -10.93
CA VAL A 101 -27.55 8.05 -12.27
C VAL A 101 -26.46 9.01 -12.75
N LEU A 102 -26.27 9.10 -14.07
CA LEU A 102 -25.12 9.79 -14.68
C LEU A 102 -24.90 11.24 -14.18
N PRO A 103 -25.91 12.12 -14.09
CA PRO A 103 -25.71 13.49 -13.59
C PRO A 103 -25.23 13.53 -12.13
N GLN A 104 -25.74 12.62 -11.31
CA GLN A 104 -25.38 12.50 -9.89
C GLN A 104 -23.95 11.96 -9.73
N ARG A 105 -23.56 10.97 -10.55
CA ARG A 105 -22.19 10.44 -10.62
C ARG A 105 -21.18 11.54 -10.98
N SER A 106 -21.47 12.35 -12.00
CA SER A 106 -20.60 13.46 -12.41
C SER A 106 -20.47 14.55 -11.34
N LYS A 107 -21.55 14.85 -10.59
CA LYS A 107 -21.49 15.75 -9.43
C LYS A 107 -20.59 15.18 -8.34
N GLN A 108 -20.80 13.92 -7.95
CA GLN A 108 -19.99 13.25 -6.92
C GLN A 108 -18.50 13.19 -7.30
N GLN A 109 -18.17 12.93 -8.56
CA GLN A 109 -16.78 12.97 -9.03
C GLN A 109 -16.14 14.34 -8.80
N LYS A 110 -16.85 15.45 -9.11
CA LYS A 110 -16.37 16.81 -8.84
C LYS A 110 -16.20 17.08 -7.34
N ASP A 111 -17.12 16.59 -6.51
CA ASP A 111 -17.03 16.75 -5.05
C ASP A 111 -15.83 15.98 -4.46
N PHE A 112 -15.49 14.81 -4.99
CA PHE A 112 -14.27 14.08 -4.60
C PHE A 112 -12.97 14.73 -5.11
N LEU A 113 -12.98 15.36 -6.30
CA LEU A 113 -11.82 16.13 -6.75
C LEU A 113 -11.58 17.36 -5.85
N LYS A 114 -12.64 18.05 -5.42
CA LYS A 114 -12.55 19.13 -4.41
C LYS A 114 -12.02 18.66 -3.05
N LEU A 115 -12.28 17.40 -2.66
CA LEU A 115 -11.70 16.81 -1.44
C LEU A 115 -10.17 16.74 -1.58
N TYR A 116 -9.65 16.27 -2.72
CA TYR A 116 -8.21 16.28 -2.99
C TYR A 116 -7.65 17.70 -2.97
N ASP A 117 -8.30 18.66 -3.63
CA ASP A 117 -7.89 20.09 -3.58
C ASP A 117 -7.81 20.61 -2.15
N SER A 118 -8.81 20.30 -1.32
CA SER A 118 -8.87 20.72 0.09
C SER A 118 -7.74 20.11 0.93
N VAL A 119 -7.43 18.82 0.71
CA VAL A 119 -6.34 18.13 1.41
C VAL A 119 -4.97 18.66 0.98
N ILE A 120 -4.76 18.88 -0.32
CA ILE A 120 -3.49 19.42 -0.84
C ILE A 120 -3.29 20.86 -0.34
N ALA A 121 -4.31 21.71 -0.42
CA ALA A 121 -4.25 23.08 0.09
C ALA A 121 -4.03 23.14 1.62
N TYR A 122 -4.55 22.17 2.38
CA TYR A 122 -4.24 22.04 3.80
C TYR A 122 -2.76 21.70 4.01
N ILE A 123 -2.23 20.69 3.30
CA ILE A 123 -0.81 20.31 3.39
C ILE A 123 0.10 21.50 3.04
N ASP A 124 -0.20 22.21 1.95
CA ASP A 124 0.59 23.36 1.49
C ASP A 124 0.51 24.59 2.41
N LYS A 125 -0.56 24.72 3.19
CA LYS A 125 -0.71 25.77 4.20
C LYS A 125 0.06 25.45 5.49
N TRP A 126 0.11 24.18 5.89
CA TRP A 126 0.61 23.77 7.20
C TRP A 126 2.02 23.19 7.20
N PHE A 127 2.56 22.84 6.03
CA PHE A 127 3.88 22.23 5.92
C PHE A 127 4.77 23.03 4.97
N ASP A 128 5.93 23.47 5.47
CA ASP A 128 6.95 24.12 4.65
C ASP A 128 7.73 23.07 3.83
N PHE A 129 7.65 23.14 2.51
CA PHE A 129 8.43 22.29 1.59
C PHE A 129 9.68 23.01 1.03
N SER A 130 10.10 24.11 1.64
CA SER A 130 11.35 24.79 1.30
C SER A 130 12.58 24.03 1.80
N SER A 131 13.74 24.33 1.23
CA SER A 131 15.05 23.89 1.74
C SER A 131 15.38 24.44 3.13
N GLU A 132 14.60 25.40 3.63
CA GLU A 132 14.80 26.04 4.94
C GLU A 132 14.05 25.34 6.07
N ASN A 133 13.19 24.36 5.76
CA ASN A 133 12.51 23.56 6.77
C ASN A 133 13.54 22.83 7.67
N MET A 134 13.44 23.04 8.98
CA MET A 134 14.33 22.44 9.98
C MET A 134 14.38 20.91 9.93
N MET A 135 13.28 20.23 9.60
CA MET A 135 13.22 18.78 9.50
C MET A 135 14.06 18.25 8.32
N MET A 136 14.12 19.01 7.23
CA MET A 136 14.97 18.69 6.07
C MET A 136 16.45 18.93 6.39
N LYS A 137 16.80 20.08 7.00
CA LYS A 137 18.20 20.34 7.37
C LYS A 137 18.71 19.41 8.47
N LEU A 138 17.85 19.01 9.41
CA LEU A 138 18.16 18.01 10.43
C LEU A 138 18.13 16.57 9.91
N LYS A 139 17.85 16.31 8.62
CA LYS A 139 17.91 14.95 8.08
C LYS A 139 19.28 14.30 8.27
N LEU A 140 20.35 15.10 8.29
CA LEU A 140 21.73 14.67 8.55
C LEU A 140 21.88 13.92 9.89
N ILE A 141 21.18 14.36 10.95
CA ILE A 141 21.24 13.71 12.27
C ILE A 141 20.36 12.44 12.38
N SER A 142 19.77 11.97 11.29
CA SER A 142 19.03 10.70 11.27
C SER A 142 19.92 9.46 11.41
N LEU A 143 21.22 9.61 11.14
CA LEU A 143 22.23 8.53 11.14
C LEU A 143 21.87 7.36 10.20
N HIS A 144 21.08 7.62 9.14
CA HIS A 144 20.84 6.66 8.06
C HIS A 144 22.10 6.44 7.18
N GLU A 145 23.05 7.38 7.22
CA GLU A 145 24.35 7.36 6.52
C GLU A 145 25.47 7.76 7.50
N GLU A 146 26.74 7.55 7.12
CA GLU A 146 27.90 7.93 7.94
C GLU A 146 28.06 9.46 7.98
N LEU A 147 28.04 10.02 9.19
CA LEU A 147 28.04 11.46 9.41
C LEU A 147 29.45 12.06 9.28
N SER A 148 29.65 13.01 8.36
CA SER A 148 30.93 13.72 8.24
C SER A 148 31.01 14.93 9.17
N PHE A 149 32.23 15.42 9.41
CA PHE A 149 32.44 16.66 10.17
C PHE A 149 31.79 17.88 9.47
N THR A 150 31.82 17.92 8.14
CA THR A 150 31.16 18.96 7.33
C THR A 150 29.65 19.01 7.55
N ASP A 151 29.01 17.86 7.79
CA ASP A 151 27.58 17.79 8.10
C ASP A 151 27.29 18.34 9.50
N LEU A 152 28.15 18.03 10.47
CA LEU A 152 28.09 18.58 11.82
C LEU A 152 28.28 20.10 11.83
N GLU A 153 29.23 20.65 11.06
CA GLU A 153 29.42 22.10 10.92
C GLU A 153 28.17 22.79 10.37
N GLN A 154 27.54 22.23 9.33
CA GLN A 154 26.30 22.79 8.77
C GLN A 154 25.14 22.75 9.78
N VAL A 155 25.00 21.67 10.54
CA VAL A 155 23.98 21.56 11.60
C VAL A 155 24.25 22.56 12.73
N ALA A 156 25.50 22.72 13.16
CA ALA A 156 25.88 23.68 14.21
C ALA A 156 25.59 25.14 13.79
N VAL A 157 25.95 25.50 12.54
CA VAL A 157 25.64 26.83 11.97
C VAL A 157 24.13 27.05 11.88
N PHE A 158 23.36 26.06 11.39
CA PHE A 158 21.92 26.18 11.26
C PHE A 158 21.19 26.31 12.61
N LEU A 159 21.59 25.49 13.59
CA LEU A 159 21.06 25.54 14.95
C LEU A 159 21.56 26.77 15.74
N LYS A 160 22.46 27.57 15.17
CA LYS A 160 23.13 28.71 15.82
C LYS A 160 23.81 28.30 17.14
N MET A 161 24.46 27.15 17.11
CA MET A 161 25.30 26.63 18.21
C MET A 161 26.63 27.38 18.26
N THR A 162 26.54 28.69 18.52
CA THR A 162 27.67 29.57 18.81
C THR A 162 27.82 29.72 20.31
N GLU A 163 29.05 29.74 20.82
CA GLU A 163 29.33 30.11 22.21
C GLU A 163 28.84 31.55 22.48
N THR A 164 27.70 31.68 23.16
CA THR A 164 27.35 32.92 23.85
C THR A 164 28.02 32.94 25.21
N GLU A 165 29.36 33.01 25.23
CA GLU A 165 30.07 33.49 26.41
C GLU A 165 29.80 34.99 26.59
N SER A 166 28.66 35.30 27.22
CA SER A 166 28.48 36.60 27.87
C SER A 166 29.35 36.62 29.14
N MET A 167 30.66 36.77 28.96
CA MET A 167 31.67 36.91 30.03
C MET A 167 31.58 38.31 30.69
N ASN A 168 30.37 38.69 31.09
CA ASN A 168 29.97 40.00 31.64
C ASN A 168 28.98 39.87 32.83
N GLN A 169 28.83 38.68 33.44
CA GLN A 169 27.93 38.45 34.59
C GLN A 169 28.51 37.55 35.71
N LEU A 170 29.84 37.53 35.91
CA LEU A 170 30.48 37.07 37.14
C LEU A 170 31.69 37.94 37.48
#